data_AF-I3JH54-F1
#
_entry.id   AF-I3JH54-F1
#
_cell.length_a   1.000
_cell.length_b   1.000
_cell.length_c   1.000
_cell.angle_alpha   90.00
_cell.angle_beta   90.00
_cell.angle_gamma   90.00
#
_symmetry.space_group_name_H-M   'P 1'
#
loop_
_entity.id
_entity.type
_entity.pdbx_description
1 polymer ?
#
loop_
_entity_poly.entity_id
_entity_poly.type
_entity_poly.pdbx_seq_one_letter_code
_entity_poly.pdbx_strand_id
1 'polypeptide(L)'
;MMTDMSLLNSELDLQQQEELYQQLLLQTLGQINSESPDSKVIRPEPGMCVKTFSEPDKEKVFINVCQSNSVPPPPELSREKLVELLQSDDPSGFRVPMSLGEPHTEIDNSSQGCTAYDVVINQDFFQKCQKDPLFQQFVILVSVEGLENKYNLELSREWKVLKNRKFLGSVSEQNIRTKSRPVIEELQPPLPRPEFTLIVEPPAGDPEYLIAEIKLPGVGSSRSLVLDVGEDRLVLTARPSLFHLDIFHPFLVDQENSVAQYNSSTQILTVTMPVVSS
;
A
#
# COMPACT_ATOMS: atom_id res chain seq x y z
N MET A 1 46.74 -11.79 33.35
CA MET A 1 45.85 -11.82 32.17
C MET A 1 44.57 -11.11 32.57
N MET A 2 44.33 -9.94 31.98
CA MET A 2 43.23 -9.03 32.30
C MET A 2 42.30 -8.98 31.09
N THR A 3 41.36 -9.92 31.00
CA THR A 3 40.28 -9.92 29.99
C THR A 3 39.19 -10.82 30.55
N ASP A 4 38.13 -10.22 31.10
CA ASP A 4 36.77 -10.83 31.23
C ASP A 4 35.79 -9.99 32.07
N MET A 5 36.22 -8.86 32.64
CA MET A 5 35.28 -7.99 33.38
C MET A 5 34.50 -6.99 32.51
N SER A 6 34.97 -6.65 31.29
CA SER A 6 34.26 -5.67 30.45
C SER A 6 33.12 -6.27 29.63
N LEU A 7 33.24 -7.55 29.23
CA LEU A 7 32.19 -8.27 28.49
C LEU A 7 30.98 -8.57 29.38
N LEU A 8 31.21 -9.00 30.62
CA LEU A 8 30.14 -9.24 31.59
C LEU A 8 29.37 -7.96 31.94
N ASN A 9 30.07 -6.82 32.05
CA ASN A 9 29.41 -5.54 32.30
C ASN A 9 28.58 -5.07 31.10
N SER A 10 29.05 -5.29 29.86
CA SER A 10 28.27 -4.95 28.66
C SER A 10 27.02 -5.82 28.49
N GLU A 11 27.09 -7.10 28.84
CA GLU A 11 25.92 -8.00 28.81
C GLU A 11 24.90 -7.61 29.89
N LEU A 12 25.37 -7.22 31.09
CA LEU A 12 24.52 -6.79 32.19
C LEU A 12 23.83 -5.44 31.90
N ASP A 13 24.50 -4.53 31.18
CA ASP A 13 23.92 -3.25 30.74
C ASP A 13 22.87 -3.45 29.64
N LEU A 14 23.12 -4.38 28.70
CA LEU A 14 22.14 -4.74 27.66
C LEU A 14 20.88 -5.37 28.26
N GLN A 15 21.02 -6.26 29.24
CA GLN A 15 19.90 -6.87 29.95
C GLN A 15 19.06 -5.83 30.71
N GLN A 16 19.70 -4.91 31.42
CA GLN A 16 19.00 -3.83 32.12
C GLN A 16 18.27 -2.90 31.15
N GLN A 17 18.86 -2.63 29.98
CA GLN A 17 18.24 -1.82 28.95
C GLN A 17 17.03 -2.52 28.31
N GLU A 18 17.09 -3.84 28.09
CA GLU A 18 15.96 -4.65 27.63
C GLU A 18 14.82 -4.70 28.66
N GLU A 19 15.14 -4.87 29.95
CA GLU A 19 14.14 -4.87 31.02
C GLU A 19 13.43 -3.51 31.12
N LEU A 20 14.19 -2.41 31.06
CA LEU A 20 13.63 -1.05 31.07
C LEU A 20 12.74 -0.82 29.83
N TYR A 21 13.16 -1.30 28.66
CA TYR A 21 12.38 -1.21 27.43
C TYR A 21 11.08 -2.02 27.53
N GLN A 22 11.13 -3.26 28.04
CA GLN A 22 9.93 -4.06 28.28
C GLN A 22 8.99 -3.40 29.30
N GLN A 23 9.53 -2.81 30.37
CA GLN A 23 8.73 -2.08 31.34
C GLN A 23 8.04 -0.88 30.71
N LEU A 24 8.75 -0.11 29.88
CA LEU A 24 8.20 1.03 29.16
C LEU A 24 7.11 0.58 28.16
N LEU A 25 7.33 -0.53 27.44
CA LEU A 25 6.34 -1.13 26.55
C LEU A 25 5.07 -1.54 27.31
N LEU A 26 5.21 -2.24 28.44
CA LEU A 26 4.08 -2.67 29.28
C LEU A 26 3.32 -1.49 29.85
N GLN A 27 4.01 -0.43 30.29
CA GLN A 27 3.39 0.80 30.77
C GLN A 27 2.62 1.51 29.66
N THR A 28 3.21 1.58 28.47
CA THR A 28 2.60 2.17 27.26
C THR A 28 1.37 1.38 26.83
N LEU A 29 1.45 0.05 26.75
CA LEU A 29 0.33 -0.83 26.44
C LEU A 29 -0.80 -0.73 27.48
N GLY A 30 -0.43 -0.56 28.77
CA GLY A 30 -1.37 -0.31 29.85
C GLY A 30 -2.14 1.01 29.71
N GLN A 31 -1.47 2.08 29.25
CA GLN A 31 -2.11 3.38 28.96
C GLN A 31 -2.98 3.34 27.69
N ILE A 32 -2.58 2.60 26.66
CA ILE A 32 -3.37 2.46 25.42
C ILE A 32 -4.71 1.75 25.67
N ASN A 33 -4.77 0.84 26.65
CA ASN A 33 -5.99 0.11 26.98
C ASN A 33 -7.01 0.90 27.83
N SER A 34 -6.65 2.07 28.38
CA SER A 34 -7.57 2.91 29.15
C SER A 34 -8.22 4.06 28.35
N GLU A 35 -7.69 4.39 27.17
CA GLU A 35 -8.32 5.34 26.25
C GLU A 35 -9.12 4.60 25.18
N SER A 36 -10.44 4.49 25.37
CA SER A 36 -11.33 4.14 24.27
C SER A 36 -11.16 5.19 23.16
N PRO A 37 -10.85 4.80 21.91
CA PRO A 37 -10.73 5.79 20.83
C PRO A 37 -12.06 6.52 20.71
N ASP A 38 -12.03 7.86 20.76
CA ASP A 38 -13.22 8.73 20.60
C ASP A 38 -13.89 8.44 19.24
N SER A 39 -14.78 7.45 19.25
CA SER A 39 -15.57 7.03 18.11
C SER A 39 -16.85 7.87 18.08
N LYS A 40 -17.17 8.38 16.90
CA LYS A 40 -18.33 9.24 16.70
C LYS A 40 -19.12 8.72 15.52
N VAL A 41 -20.41 8.49 15.74
CA VAL A 41 -21.37 8.25 14.66
C VAL A 41 -21.54 9.57 13.91
N ILE A 42 -21.34 9.55 12.61
CA ILE A 42 -21.58 10.69 11.74
C ILE A 42 -22.48 10.31 10.57
N ARG A 43 -23.20 11.30 10.07
CA ARG A 43 -23.82 11.22 8.75
C ARG A 43 -23.01 12.07 7.78
N PRO A 44 -22.27 11.46 6.84
CA PRO A 44 -21.39 12.20 5.96
C PRO A 44 -22.19 12.96 4.89
N GLU A 45 -21.61 14.02 4.35
CA GLU A 45 -22.21 14.77 3.25
C GLU A 45 -21.74 14.22 1.89
N PRO A 46 -22.66 13.91 0.96
CA PRO A 46 -22.32 13.51 -0.40
C PRO A 46 -21.41 14.49 -1.14
N GLY A 47 -20.31 13.98 -1.69
CA GLY A 47 -19.34 14.76 -2.43
C GLY A 47 -19.35 14.46 -3.93
N MET A 48 -18.77 13.32 -4.31
CA MET A 48 -18.70 12.83 -5.68
C MET A 48 -18.91 11.32 -5.73
N CYS A 49 -19.45 10.83 -6.85
CA CYS A 49 -19.62 9.41 -7.09
C CYS A 49 -18.72 8.99 -8.26
N VAL A 50 -17.86 8.01 -8.00
CA VAL A 50 -16.90 7.48 -8.96
C VAL A 50 -17.39 6.10 -9.40
N LYS A 51 -17.50 5.89 -10.70
CA LYS A 51 -17.79 4.58 -11.29
C LYS A 51 -16.47 3.93 -11.74
N THR A 52 -16.23 2.72 -11.29
CA THR A 52 -15.14 1.85 -11.74
C THR A 52 -15.68 0.42 -11.93
N PHE A 53 -14.77 -0.54 -12.11
CA PHE A 53 -15.08 -1.95 -12.28
C PHE A 53 -14.18 -2.80 -11.38
N SER A 54 -14.68 -3.94 -10.92
CA SER A 54 -13.83 -4.98 -10.33
C SER A 54 -12.99 -5.68 -11.40
N GLU A 55 -11.85 -6.21 -10.99
CA GLU A 55 -11.03 -7.12 -11.78
C GLU A 55 -10.97 -8.48 -11.07
N PRO A 56 -11.03 -9.62 -11.79
CA PRO A 56 -11.16 -9.76 -13.25
C PRO A 56 -12.62 -9.73 -13.76
N ASP A 57 -13.61 -9.78 -12.87
CA ASP A 57 -15.01 -10.07 -13.22
C ASP A 57 -15.75 -8.93 -13.96
N LYS A 58 -15.15 -7.73 -14.01
CA LYS A 58 -15.70 -6.53 -14.66
C LYS A 58 -17.08 -6.13 -14.12
N GLU A 59 -17.36 -6.42 -12.86
CA GLU A 59 -18.60 -5.97 -12.22
C GLU A 59 -18.55 -4.49 -11.92
N LYS A 60 -19.69 -3.80 -12.00
CA LYS A 60 -19.75 -2.35 -11.76
C LYS A 60 -19.56 -2.08 -10.27
N VAL A 61 -18.59 -1.23 -9.96
CA VAL A 61 -18.34 -0.74 -8.60
C VAL A 61 -18.48 0.77 -8.55
N PHE A 62 -19.14 1.28 -7.53
CA PHE A 62 -19.30 2.70 -7.27
C PHE A 62 -18.61 3.08 -5.96
N ILE A 63 -17.90 4.20 -5.97
CA ILE A 63 -17.23 4.75 -4.79
C ILE A 63 -17.81 6.14 -4.55
N ASN A 64 -18.55 6.28 -3.46
CA ASN A 64 -19.11 7.53 -2.99
C ASN A 64 -18.09 8.23 -2.09
N VAL A 65 -17.38 9.21 -2.63
CA VAL A 65 -16.47 10.04 -1.83
C VAL A 65 -17.29 11.15 -1.18
N CYS A 66 -17.43 11.04 0.13
CA CYS A 66 -18.20 11.92 1.00
C CYS A 66 -17.27 12.74 1.92
N GLN A 67 -17.83 13.77 2.54
CA GLN A 67 -17.08 14.70 3.38
C GLN A 67 -17.64 14.80 4.80
N SER A 68 -16.76 15.07 5.78
CA SER A 68 -17.16 15.40 7.15
C SER A 68 -16.08 16.19 7.88
N ASN A 69 -16.49 17.18 8.69
CA ASN A 69 -15.59 17.91 9.61
C ASN A 69 -15.10 17.07 10.79
N SER A 70 -15.71 15.90 11.03
CA SER A 70 -15.31 15.02 12.13
C SER A 70 -14.16 14.09 11.75
N VAL A 71 -13.81 13.98 10.46
CA VAL A 71 -12.61 13.29 9.98
C VAL A 71 -11.42 14.26 10.05
N PRO A 72 -10.29 13.89 10.66
CA PRO A 72 -9.10 14.74 10.70
C PRO A 72 -8.59 15.10 9.30
N PRO A 73 -8.14 16.35 9.06
CA PRO A 73 -7.51 16.71 7.80
C PRO A 73 -6.16 15.99 7.64
N PRO A 74 -5.73 15.68 6.41
CA PRO A 74 -4.37 15.23 6.17
C PRO A 74 -3.36 16.38 6.40
N PRO A 75 -2.06 16.07 6.51
CA PRO A 75 -1.01 17.09 6.49
C PRO A 75 -1.12 17.98 5.25
N GLU A 76 -0.69 19.22 5.35
CA GLU A 76 -0.66 20.12 4.20
C GLU A 76 0.26 19.57 3.12
N LEU A 77 -0.28 19.50 1.89
CA LEU A 77 0.42 19.00 0.72
C LEU A 77 0.35 20.03 -0.39
N SER A 78 1.51 20.49 -0.86
CA SER A 78 1.57 21.37 -2.03
C SER A 78 1.38 20.58 -3.33
N ARG A 79 1.10 21.28 -4.42
CA ARG A 79 0.94 20.64 -5.73
C ARG A 79 2.24 20.01 -6.21
N GLU A 80 3.36 20.69 -6.00
CA GLU A 80 4.71 20.22 -6.37
C GLU A 80 5.03 18.93 -5.61
N LYS A 81 4.75 18.91 -4.30
CA LYS A 81 5.01 17.73 -3.48
C LYS A 81 4.12 16.55 -3.87
N LEU A 82 2.88 16.83 -4.29
CA LEU A 82 2.01 15.80 -4.83
C LEU A 82 2.56 15.19 -6.13
N VAL A 83 3.13 16.00 -7.03
CA VAL A 83 3.77 15.49 -8.25
C VAL A 83 4.97 14.61 -7.91
N GLU A 84 5.82 15.04 -6.98
CA GLU A 84 6.94 14.21 -6.49
C GLU A 84 6.46 12.87 -5.92
N LEU A 85 5.39 12.88 -5.11
CA LEU A 85 4.82 11.67 -4.54
C LEU A 85 4.27 10.72 -5.60
N LEU A 86 3.62 11.25 -6.65
CA LEU A 86 3.09 10.44 -7.76
C LEU A 86 4.19 9.86 -8.65
N GLN A 87 5.39 10.44 -8.64
CA GLN A 87 6.55 9.98 -9.39
C GLN A 87 7.53 9.15 -8.54
N SER A 88 7.28 9.02 -7.23
CA SER A 88 8.14 8.30 -6.30
C SER A 88 7.91 6.79 -6.36
N ASP A 89 9.00 6.02 -6.29
CA ASP A 89 8.97 4.56 -6.15
C ASP A 89 8.48 4.11 -4.76
N ASP A 90 8.57 5.00 -3.76
CA ASP A 90 7.96 4.85 -2.43
C ASP A 90 7.00 6.03 -2.13
N PRO A 91 5.70 5.91 -2.47
CA PRO A 91 4.70 6.93 -2.21
C PRO A 91 4.13 6.87 -0.78
N SER A 92 4.66 6.02 0.10
CA SER A 92 4.10 5.79 1.44
C SER A 92 4.21 6.98 2.40
N GLY A 93 5.01 7.99 2.04
CA GLY A 93 5.30 9.18 2.84
C GLY A 93 4.12 10.15 3.06
N PHE A 94 2.98 9.95 2.40
CA PHE A 94 1.79 10.76 2.62
C PHE A 94 0.53 9.93 2.81
N ARG A 95 -0.18 10.16 3.92
CA ARG A 95 -1.41 9.43 4.26
C ARG A 95 -2.60 10.37 4.37
N VAL A 96 -3.71 9.97 3.78
CA VAL A 96 -4.99 10.66 3.88
C VAL A 96 -5.87 9.93 4.90
N PRO A 97 -6.23 10.55 6.04
CA PRO A 97 -7.22 9.99 6.95
C PRO A 97 -8.57 9.85 6.25
N MET A 98 -9.13 8.64 6.24
CA MET A 98 -10.44 8.37 5.67
C MET A 98 -11.17 7.24 6.39
N SER A 99 -12.50 7.30 6.37
CA SER A 99 -13.38 6.18 6.72
C SER A 99 -13.72 5.41 5.46
N LEU A 100 -13.63 4.08 5.54
CA LEU A 100 -14.02 3.17 4.46
C LEU A 100 -15.26 2.40 4.91
N GLY A 101 -16.42 2.75 4.38
CA GLY A 101 -17.70 2.10 4.68
C GLY A 101 -17.80 0.68 4.13
N GLU A 102 -18.69 -0.12 4.72
CA GLU A 102 -18.99 -1.47 4.26
C GLU A 102 -19.64 -1.46 2.86
N PRO A 103 -19.41 -2.51 2.04
CA PRO A 103 -20.07 -2.64 0.75
C PRO A 103 -21.58 -2.73 0.91
N HIS A 104 -22.31 -2.02 0.06
CA HIS A 104 -23.76 -2.14 -0.06
C HIS A 104 -24.18 -2.35 -1.51
N THR A 105 -25.25 -3.13 -1.71
CA THR A 105 -25.75 -3.49 -3.03
C THR A 105 -26.79 -2.47 -3.50
N GLU A 106 -26.59 -1.94 -4.70
CA GLU A 106 -27.42 -0.90 -5.30
C GLU A 106 -27.84 -1.30 -6.72
N ILE A 107 -28.85 -0.61 -7.23
CA ILE A 107 -29.36 -0.82 -8.60
C ILE A 107 -28.94 0.36 -9.48
N ASP A 108 -28.29 0.07 -10.60
CA ASP A 108 -27.91 1.11 -11.56
C ASP A 108 -29.09 1.58 -12.44
N ASN A 109 -28.87 2.59 -13.27
CA ASN A 109 -29.91 3.10 -14.19
C ASN A 109 -30.37 2.07 -15.25
N SER A 110 -29.63 0.97 -15.42
CA SER A 110 -29.96 -0.13 -16.33
C SER A 110 -30.62 -1.30 -15.59
N SER A 111 -31.05 -1.08 -14.35
CA SER A 111 -31.65 -2.10 -13.47
C SER A 111 -30.75 -3.30 -13.18
N GLN A 112 -29.43 -3.13 -13.26
CA GLN A 112 -28.44 -4.15 -12.88
C GLN A 112 -27.94 -3.91 -11.46
N GLY A 113 -27.74 -5.00 -10.72
CA GLY A 113 -27.08 -4.96 -9.42
C GLY A 113 -25.63 -4.49 -9.54
N CYS A 114 -25.19 -3.67 -8.59
CA CYS A 114 -23.83 -3.17 -8.49
C CYS A 114 -23.45 -2.95 -7.03
N THR A 115 -22.14 -2.89 -6.76
CA THR A 115 -21.63 -2.69 -5.39
C THR A 115 -21.22 -1.24 -5.22
N ALA A 116 -21.61 -0.63 -4.11
CA ALA A 116 -21.22 0.72 -3.73
C ALA A 116 -20.44 0.73 -2.40
N TYR A 117 -19.47 1.63 -2.32
CA TYR A 117 -18.66 1.87 -1.12
C TYR A 117 -18.69 3.35 -0.76
N ASP A 118 -18.80 3.64 0.53
CA ASP A 118 -18.86 5.01 1.03
C ASP A 118 -17.55 5.38 1.71
N VAL A 119 -16.76 6.25 1.06
CA VAL A 119 -15.48 6.74 1.58
C VAL A 119 -15.67 8.14 2.14
N VAL A 120 -15.36 8.36 3.42
CA VAL A 120 -15.52 9.68 4.05
C VAL A 120 -14.16 10.28 4.35
N ILE A 121 -13.91 11.48 3.83
CA ILE A 121 -12.69 12.26 4.08
C ILE A 121 -13.01 13.58 4.78
N ASN A 122 -11.97 14.28 5.22
CA ASN A 122 -12.11 15.62 5.76
C ASN A 122 -12.71 16.60 4.74
N GLN A 123 -13.60 17.47 5.20
CA GLN A 123 -14.32 18.43 4.37
C GLN A 123 -13.40 19.44 3.66
N ASP A 124 -12.49 20.10 4.38
CA ASP A 124 -11.62 21.12 3.79
C ASP A 124 -10.69 20.50 2.73
N PHE A 125 -10.18 19.31 3.01
CA PHE A 125 -9.40 18.53 2.04
C PHE A 125 -10.23 18.16 0.81
N PHE A 126 -11.47 17.71 0.98
CA PHE A 126 -12.37 17.43 -0.14
C PHE A 126 -12.64 18.66 -1.01
N GLN A 127 -12.83 19.84 -0.40
CA GLN A 127 -13.00 21.09 -1.13
C GLN A 127 -11.75 21.47 -1.93
N LYS A 128 -10.55 21.18 -1.44
CA LYS A 128 -9.30 21.32 -2.19
C LYS A 128 -9.27 20.37 -3.40
N CYS A 129 -9.62 19.10 -3.20
CA CYS A 129 -9.73 18.11 -4.26
C CYS A 129 -10.76 18.46 -5.34
N GLN A 130 -11.86 19.15 -5.00
CA GLN A 130 -12.81 19.59 -6.03
C GLN A 130 -12.27 20.71 -6.94
N LYS A 131 -11.37 21.55 -6.43
CA LYS A 131 -10.85 22.71 -7.16
C LYS A 131 -9.67 22.36 -8.07
N ASP A 132 -8.89 21.34 -7.71
CA ASP A 132 -7.69 20.93 -8.44
C ASP A 132 -7.86 19.49 -9.00
N PRO A 133 -7.87 19.31 -10.34
CA PRO A 133 -7.99 17.99 -10.96
C PRO A 133 -6.91 16.98 -10.52
N LEU A 134 -5.69 17.44 -10.22
CA LEU A 134 -4.62 16.55 -9.76
C LEU A 134 -4.94 15.99 -8.37
N PHE A 135 -5.41 16.84 -7.45
CA PHE A 135 -5.86 16.41 -6.13
C PHE A 135 -7.13 15.56 -6.20
N GLN A 136 -8.02 15.80 -7.18
CA GLN A 136 -9.17 14.94 -7.44
C GLN A 136 -8.72 13.52 -7.83
N GLN A 137 -7.79 13.40 -8.78
CA GLN A 137 -7.28 12.09 -9.19
C GLN A 137 -6.56 11.39 -8.03
N PHE A 138 -5.74 12.13 -7.28
CA PHE A 138 -5.05 11.61 -6.12
C PHE A 138 -6.00 11.04 -5.07
N VAL A 139 -7.05 11.78 -4.68
CA VAL A 139 -7.97 11.29 -3.65
C VAL A 139 -8.79 10.08 -4.12
N ILE A 140 -9.12 10.01 -5.41
CA ILE A 140 -9.78 8.83 -5.98
C ILE A 140 -8.84 7.62 -5.92
N LEU A 141 -7.57 7.79 -6.30
CA LEU A 141 -6.58 6.72 -6.26
C LEU A 141 -6.38 6.17 -4.85
N VAL A 142 -6.16 7.05 -3.86
CA VAL A 142 -6.00 6.62 -2.45
C VAL A 142 -7.28 5.96 -1.93
N SER A 143 -8.47 6.42 -2.36
CA SER A 143 -9.74 5.77 -2.01
C SER A 143 -9.85 4.36 -2.59
N VAL A 144 -9.45 4.18 -3.85
CA VAL A 144 -9.41 2.86 -4.53
C VAL A 144 -8.45 1.93 -3.80
N GLU A 145 -7.20 2.36 -3.59
CA GLU A 145 -6.18 1.56 -2.89
C GLU A 145 -6.59 1.24 -1.45
N GLY A 146 -7.22 2.19 -0.75
CA GLY A 146 -7.76 1.97 0.58
C GLY A 146 -8.82 0.85 0.61
N LEU A 147 -9.73 0.84 -0.36
CA LEU A 147 -10.76 -0.20 -0.48
C LEU A 147 -10.18 -1.56 -0.88
N GLU A 148 -9.26 -1.59 -1.84
CA GLU A 148 -8.54 -2.80 -2.25
C GLU A 148 -7.84 -3.46 -1.06
N ASN A 149 -7.10 -2.66 -0.28
CA ASN A 149 -6.39 -3.16 0.89
C ASN A 149 -7.35 -3.62 2.00
N LYS A 150 -8.42 -2.88 2.27
CA LYS A 150 -9.36 -3.22 3.36
C LYS A 150 -10.21 -4.45 3.07
N TYR A 151 -10.66 -4.60 1.82
CA TYR A 151 -11.61 -5.64 1.43
C TYR A 151 -10.98 -6.73 0.55
N ASN A 152 -9.66 -6.68 0.34
CA ASN A 152 -8.91 -7.60 -0.53
C ASN A 152 -9.51 -7.69 -1.94
N LEU A 153 -9.72 -6.52 -2.55
CA LEU A 153 -10.33 -6.37 -3.87
C LEU A 153 -9.28 -5.99 -4.91
N GLU A 154 -9.60 -6.20 -6.18
CA GLU A 154 -8.91 -5.55 -7.29
C GLU A 154 -9.90 -4.68 -8.06
N LEU A 155 -9.57 -3.41 -8.22
CA LEU A 155 -10.40 -2.41 -8.89
C LEU A 155 -9.64 -1.81 -10.08
N SER A 156 -10.38 -1.54 -11.16
CA SER A 156 -9.81 -0.89 -12.34
C SER A 156 -9.34 0.53 -12.01
N ARG A 157 -8.19 0.91 -12.58
CA ARG A 157 -7.70 2.29 -12.58
C ARG A 157 -8.35 3.13 -13.69
N GLU A 158 -9.24 2.55 -14.48
CA GLU A 158 -10.11 3.28 -15.40
C GLU A 158 -11.44 3.61 -14.72
N TRP A 159 -11.54 4.83 -14.17
CA TRP A 159 -12.75 5.30 -13.53
C TRP A 159 -13.39 6.49 -14.25
N LYS A 160 -14.68 6.71 -13.98
CA LYS A 160 -15.45 7.86 -14.44
C LYS A 160 -16.15 8.52 -13.27
N VAL A 161 -15.86 9.80 -13.03
CA VAL A 161 -16.61 10.61 -12.07
C VAL A 161 -17.97 10.97 -12.67
N LEU A 162 -19.05 10.65 -11.97
CA LEU A 162 -20.40 10.95 -12.41
C LEU A 162 -20.70 12.45 -12.28
N LYS A 163 -21.23 13.06 -13.35
CA LYS A 163 -21.54 14.50 -13.38
C LYS A 163 -22.88 14.84 -12.72
N ASN A 164 -23.87 13.96 -12.87
CA ASN A 164 -25.26 14.22 -12.46
C ASN A 164 -25.67 13.47 -11.18
N ARG A 165 -24.73 12.80 -10.53
CA ARG A 165 -24.98 12.02 -9.32
C ARG A 165 -23.77 12.10 -8.40
N LYS A 166 -23.98 12.57 -7.16
CA LYS A 166 -22.93 12.72 -6.15
C LYS A 166 -22.82 11.54 -5.19
N PHE A 167 -23.84 10.68 -5.17
CA PHE A 167 -23.92 9.51 -4.30
C PHE A 167 -24.85 8.47 -4.95
N LEU A 168 -24.46 7.20 -4.90
CA LEU A 168 -25.31 6.06 -5.27
C LEU A 168 -25.81 5.38 -4.00
N GLY A 169 -27.13 5.23 -3.88
CA GLY A 169 -27.79 4.63 -2.72
C GLY A 169 -28.30 5.65 -1.71
N SER A 170 -28.49 5.19 -0.47
CA SER A 170 -28.89 6.03 0.65
C SER A 170 -27.72 6.30 1.59
N VAL A 171 -27.51 7.57 1.96
CA VAL A 171 -26.45 7.96 2.89
C VAL A 171 -26.70 7.33 4.25
N SER A 172 -25.84 6.37 4.62
CA SER A 172 -25.85 5.67 5.90
C SER A 172 -24.99 6.40 6.95
N GLU A 173 -25.27 6.13 8.22
CA GLU A 173 -24.42 6.59 9.31
C GLU A 173 -23.14 5.74 9.38
N GLN A 174 -22.00 6.38 9.65
CA GLN A 174 -20.71 5.70 9.82
C GLN A 174 -20.09 6.01 11.17
N ASN A 175 -19.50 4.98 11.77
CA ASN A 175 -18.66 5.12 12.96
C ASN A 175 -17.25 5.51 12.54
N ILE A 176 -16.84 6.73 12.86
CA ILE A 176 -15.51 7.23 12.53
C ILE A 176 -14.69 7.50 13.78
N ARG A 177 -13.37 7.50 13.62
CA ARG A 177 -12.44 7.98 14.65
C ARG A 177 -12.23 9.48 14.46
N THR A 178 -12.35 10.23 15.55
CA THR A 178 -12.20 11.70 15.54
C THR A 178 -10.75 12.16 15.72
N LYS A 179 -9.86 11.26 16.14
CA LYS A 179 -8.41 11.52 16.29
C LYS A 179 -7.64 10.61 15.35
N SER A 180 -6.63 11.16 14.68
CA SER A 180 -5.62 10.37 13.99
C SER A 180 -4.86 9.56 15.04
N ARG A 181 -4.65 8.26 14.79
CA ARG A 181 -3.70 7.50 15.61
C ARG A 181 -2.31 8.15 15.44
N PRO A 182 -1.52 8.32 16.52
CA PRO A 182 -0.12 8.64 16.36
C PRO A 182 0.50 7.57 15.45
N VAL A 183 1.35 8.02 14.53
CA VAL A 183 2.08 7.11 13.64
C VAL A 183 3.01 6.29 14.52
N ILE A 184 2.63 5.05 14.79
CA ILE A 184 3.61 4.04 15.19
C ILE A 184 4.34 3.72 13.89
N GLU A 185 5.40 4.46 13.61
CA GLU A 185 6.42 4.00 12.68
C GLU A 185 7.12 2.87 13.42
N GLU A 186 6.62 1.65 13.21
CA GLU A 186 7.42 0.48 13.55
C GLU A 186 8.74 0.65 12.80
N LEU A 187 9.86 0.61 13.52
CA LEU A 187 11.13 0.22 12.92
C LEU A 187 10.82 -1.12 12.26
N GLN A 188 10.60 -1.11 10.94
CA GLN A 188 10.08 -2.27 10.25
C GLN A 188 11.02 -3.44 10.59
N PRO A 189 10.53 -4.52 11.22
CA PRO A 189 11.31 -5.73 11.25
C PRO A 189 11.67 -6.05 9.79
N PRO A 190 12.91 -6.49 9.49
CA PRO A 190 13.34 -6.71 8.12
C PRO A 190 12.29 -7.56 7.42
N LEU A 191 11.72 -7.02 6.34
CA LEU A 191 10.66 -7.68 5.59
C LEU A 191 11.12 -9.08 5.21
N PRO A 192 10.24 -10.09 5.26
CA PRO A 192 10.64 -11.44 4.95
C PRO A 192 11.20 -11.48 3.52
N ARG A 193 12.40 -12.03 3.40
CA ARG A 193 13.06 -12.23 2.12
C ARG A 193 12.36 -13.40 1.41
N PRO A 194 11.90 -13.24 0.17
CA PRO A 194 11.29 -14.34 -0.56
C PRO A 194 12.33 -15.41 -0.92
N GLU A 195 11.89 -16.65 -1.08
CA GLU A 195 12.73 -17.70 -1.68
C GLU A 195 12.94 -17.37 -3.17
N PHE A 196 14.19 -17.41 -3.63
CA PHE A 196 14.50 -17.16 -5.03
C PHE A 196 15.62 -18.08 -5.52
N THR A 197 15.66 -18.29 -6.84
CA THR A 197 16.70 -19.03 -7.55
C THR A 197 17.20 -18.19 -8.71
N LEU A 198 18.51 -18.11 -8.88
CA LEU A 198 19.14 -17.53 -10.07
C LEU A 198 19.63 -18.68 -10.97
N ILE A 199 19.19 -18.68 -12.22
CA ILE A 199 19.50 -19.70 -13.23
C ILE A 199 20.23 -18.99 -14.37
N VAL A 200 21.30 -19.60 -14.86
CA VAL A 200 22.04 -19.10 -16.01
C VAL A 200 21.70 -19.97 -17.21
N GLU A 201 21.33 -19.33 -18.32
CA GLU A 201 21.14 -19.99 -19.61
C GLU A 201 22.08 -19.42 -20.67
N PRO A 202 22.74 -20.28 -21.49
CA PRO A 202 22.81 -21.74 -21.37
C PRO A 202 23.62 -22.20 -20.13
N PRO A 203 23.37 -23.41 -19.59
CA PRO A 203 24.05 -23.91 -18.38
C PRO A 203 25.54 -24.26 -18.60
N ALA A 204 25.98 -24.33 -19.85
CA ALA A 204 27.37 -24.56 -20.22
C ALA A 204 27.74 -23.67 -21.40
N GLY A 205 28.88 -22.99 -21.29
CA GLY A 205 29.34 -22.01 -22.28
C GLY A 205 29.29 -20.60 -21.71
N ASP A 206 29.24 -19.62 -22.61
CA ASP A 206 29.12 -18.21 -22.25
C ASP A 206 27.66 -17.91 -21.83
N PRO A 207 27.44 -17.24 -20.68
CA PRO A 207 26.12 -16.95 -20.18
C PRO A 207 25.41 -15.92 -21.07
N GLU A 208 24.23 -16.27 -21.59
CA GLU A 208 23.42 -15.37 -22.43
C GLU A 208 22.30 -14.71 -21.64
N TYR A 209 21.71 -15.42 -20.67
CA TYR A 209 20.61 -14.95 -19.85
C TYR A 209 20.80 -15.33 -18.38
N LEU A 210 20.41 -14.42 -17.51
CA LEU A 210 20.21 -14.64 -16.09
C LEU A 210 18.71 -14.64 -15.82
N ILE A 211 18.19 -15.76 -15.30
CA ILE A 211 16.78 -15.93 -14.98
C ILE A 211 16.63 -15.96 -13.45
N ALA A 212 15.88 -15.01 -12.89
CA ALA A 212 15.51 -15.01 -11.48
C ALA A 212 14.08 -15.54 -11.30
N GLU A 213 13.93 -16.66 -10.60
CA GLU A 213 12.62 -17.17 -10.17
C GLU A 213 12.42 -16.82 -8.70
N ILE A 214 11.39 -16.02 -8.39
CA ILE A 214 11.12 -15.50 -7.04
C ILE A 214 9.73 -15.97 -6.61
N LYS A 215 9.65 -16.72 -5.51
CA LYS A 215 8.39 -17.20 -4.95
C LYS A 215 7.78 -16.15 -4.02
N LEU A 216 6.53 -15.78 -4.29
CA LEU A 216 5.82 -14.69 -3.61
C LEU A 216 4.47 -15.19 -3.07
N PRO A 217 4.47 -16.16 -2.14
CA PRO A 217 3.23 -16.74 -1.64
C PRO A 217 2.34 -15.69 -0.98
N GLY A 218 1.06 -15.66 -1.33
CA GLY A 218 0.10 -14.68 -0.82
C GLY A 218 0.00 -13.38 -1.63
N VAL A 219 0.87 -13.17 -2.62
CA VAL A 219 0.66 -12.10 -3.62
C VAL A 219 -0.40 -12.58 -4.61
N GLY A 220 -1.49 -11.83 -4.76
CA GLY A 220 -2.58 -12.18 -5.70
C GLY A 220 -2.42 -11.55 -7.09
N SER A 221 -1.67 -10.46 -7.17
CA SER A 221 -1.62 -9.58 -8.33
C SER A 221 -0.19 -9.13 -8.63
N SER A 222 0.16 -9.03 -9.91
CA SER A 222 1.42 -8.37 -10.31
C SER A 222 1.41 -6.87 -10.01
N ARG A 223 0.23 -6.25 -9.88
CA ARG A 223 0.08 -4.81 -9.61
C ARG A 223 0.65 -4.37 -8.26
N SER A 224 0.78 -5.30 -7.33
CA SER A 224 1.39 -5.01 -6.04
C SER A 224 2.91 -5.20 -6.04
N LEU A 225 3.51 -5.63 -7.15
CA LEU A 225 4.96 -5.83 -7.27
C LEU A 225 5.61 -4.59 -7.89
N VAL A 226 6.68 -4.13 -7.24
CA VAL A 226 7.61 -3.13 -7.77
C VAL A 226 8.95 -3.81 -7.96
N LEU A 227 9.44 -3.85 -9.19
CA LEU A 227 10.67 -4.52 -9.58
C LEU A 227 11.61 -3.53 -10.25
N ASP A 228 12.81 -3.39 -9.69
CA ASP A 228 13.90 -2.60 -10.25
C ASP A 228 15.04 -3.52 -10.66
N VAL A 229 15.43 -3.44 -11.94
CA VAL A 229 16.56 -4.16 -12.51
C VAL A 229 17.68 -3.16 -12.76
N GLY A 230 18.76 -3.25 -11.99
CA GLY A 230 20.01 -2.53 -12.22
C GLY A 230 20.99 -3.37 -13.06
N GLU A 231 22.21 -2.85 -13.25
CA GLU A 231 23.25 -3.56 -14.02
C GLU A 231 23.65 -4.88 -13.36
N ASP A 232 23.81 -4.90 -12.04
CA ASP A 232 24.22 -6.05 -11.23
C ASP A 232 23.33 -6.26 -10.00
N ARG A 233 22.19 -5.56 -9.92
CA ARG A 233 21.33 -5.50 -8.74
C ARG A 233 19.87 -5.71 -9.11
N LEU A 234 19.19 -6.57 -8.36
CA LEU A 234 17.76 -6.84 -8.51
C LEU A 234 17.05 -6.48 -7.20
N VAL A 235 16.12 -5.54 -7.27
CA VAL A 235 15.30 -5.12 -6.13
C VAL A 235 13.84 -5.42 -6.42
N LEU A 236 13.18 -6.14 -5.51
CA LEU A 236 11.75 -6.43 -5.58
C LEU A 236 11.08 -6.04 -4.26
N THR A 237 9.99 -5.30 -4.36
CA THR A 237 9.12 -4.99 -3.24
C THR A 237 7.69 -5.41 -3.55
N ALA A 238 7.12 -6.27 -2.72
CA ALA A 238 5.70 -6.64 -2.80
C ALA A 238 4.89 -5.80 -1.82
N ARG A 239 3.91 -5.03 -2.31
CA ARG A 239 3.02 -4.17 -1.53
C ARG A 239 1.81 -4.95 -1.00
N PRO A 240 1.25 -4.59 0.17
CA PRO A 240 1.76 -3.60 1.12
C PRO A 240 2.80 -4.27 2.06
N SER A 241 4.08 -4.15 1.70
CA SER A 241 5.23 -4.64 2.48
C SER A 241 5.17 -6.14 2.85
N LEU A 242 4.77 -6.99 1.91
CA LEU A 242 4.71 -8.45 2.08
C LEU A 242 6.09 -9.12 1.95
N PHE A 243 6.91 -8.66 1.00
CA PHE A 243 8.24 -9.19 0.73
C PHE A 243 9.18 -8.08 0.29
N HIS A 244 10.46 -8.22 0.62
CA HIS A 244 11.52 -7.40 0.07
C HIS A 244 12.71 -8.29 -0.32
N LEU A 245 13.18 -8.12 -1.55
CA LEU A 245 14.38 -8.75 -2.05
C LEU A 245 15.29 -7.63 -2.56
N ASP A 246 16.52 -7.62 -2.08
CA ASP A 246 17.57 -6.74 -2.58
C ASP A 246 18.83 -7.60 -2.69
N ILE A 247 19.21 -7.92 -3.92
CA ILE A 247 20.33 -8.82 -4.20
C ILE A 247 21.23 -8.25 -5.28
N PHE A 248 22.52 -8.51 -5.12
CA PHE A 248 23.49 -8.38 -6.21
C PHE A 248 23.62 -9.72 -6.93
N HIS A 249 23.76 -9.69 -8.25
CA HIS A 249 24.01 -10.86 -9.09
C HIS A 249 25.33 -10.72 -9.85
N PRO A 250 25.97 -11.84 -10.24
CA PRO A 250 27.37 -11.83 -10.70
C PRO A 250 27.57 -11.36 -12.15
N PHE A 251 26.49 -11.11 -12.90
CA PHE A 251 26.55 -10.72 -14.31
C PHE A 251 26.05 -9.29 -14.50
N LEU A 252 26.64 -8.56 -15.44
CA LEU A 252 26.09 -7.32 -15.94
C LEU A 252 24.95 -7.63 -16.89
N VAL A 253 23.77 -7.09 -16.64
CA VAL A 253 22.58 -7.36 -17.45
C VAL A 253 22.12 -6.14 -18.23
N ASP A 254 21.49 -6.41 -19.37
CA ASP A 254 20.82 -5.40 -20.18
C ASP A 254 19.44 -5.09 -19.58
N GLN A 255 19.36 -3.95 -18.89
CA GLN A 255 18.14 -3.49 -18.22
C GLN A 255 17.01 -3.21 -19.22
N GLU A 256 17.31 -2.72 -20.42
CA GLU A 256 16.30 -2.33 -21.41
C GLU A 256 15.63 -3.54 -22.05
N ASN A 257 16.39 -4.63 -22.23
CA ASN A 257 15.89 -5.87 -22.82
C ASN A 257 15.45 -6.92 -21.79
N SER A 258 15.45 -6.57 -20.50
CA SER A 258 14.99 -7.46 -19.43
C SER A 258 13.46 -7.56 -19.39
N VAL A 259 12.95 -8.78 -19.16
CA VAL A 259 11.50 -9.07 -19.14
C VAL A 259 11.11 -9.73 -17.84
N ALA A 260 10.00 -9.30 -17.25
CA ALA A 260 9.43 -9.91 -16.06
C ALA A 260 8.03 -10.47 -16.33
N GLN A 261 7.76 -11.67 -15.83
CA GLN A 261 6.47 -12.35 -15.94
C GLN A 261 6.04 -12.87 -14.58
N TYR A 262 4.84 -12.47 -14.13
CA TYR A 262 4.27 -12.95 -12.87
C TYR A 262 3.12 -13.91 -13.14
N ASN A 263 3.17 -15.09 -12.53
CA ASN A 263 2.10 -16.07 -12.59
C ASN A 263 1.30 -16.03 -11.28
N SER A 264 0.06 -15.54 -11.34
CA SER A 264 -0.83 -15.43 -10.18
C SER A 264 -1.33 -16.78 -9.64
N SER A 265 -1.30 -17.85 -10.45
CA SER A 265 -1.72 -19.19 -10.04
C SER A 265 -0.62 -19.89 -9.24
N THR A 266 0.65 -19.74 -9.63
CA THR A 266 1.80 -20.31 -8.91
C THR A 266 2.42 -19.34 -7.90
N GLN A 267 2.07 -18.06 -8.00
CA GLN A 267 2.64 -16.94 -7.23
C GLN A 267 4.16 -16.83 -7.41
N ILE A 268 4.64 -17.06 -8.63
CA ILE A 268 6.06 -16.98 -8.99
C ILE A 268 6.27 -15.81 -9.96
N LEU A 269 7.26 -14.97 -9.66
CA LEU A 269 7.80 -13.96 -10.56
C LEU A 269 9.05 -14.51 -11.23
N THR A 270 9.06 -14.53 -12.56
CA THR A 270 10.22 -14.90 -13.38
C THR A 270 10.75 -13.65 -14.06
N VAL A 271 12.02 -13.32 -13.83
CA VAL A 271 12.72 -12.19 -14.45
C VAL A 271 13.81 -12.75 -15.36
N THR A 272 13.72 -12.52 -16.66
CA THR A 272 14.70 -12.93 -17.66
C THR A 272 15.52 -11.72 -18.06
N MET A 273 16.82 -11.75 -17.76
CA MET A 273 17.74 -10.63 -17.92
C MET A 273 18.86 -11.05 -18.88
N PRO A 274 18.97 -10.45 -20.09
CA PRO A 274 20.07 -10.74 -21.00
C PRO A 274 21.41 -10.29 -20.40
N VAL A 275 22.44 -11.12 -20.51
CA VAL A 275 23.78 -10.81 -20.00
C VAL A 275 24.56 -10.02 -21.05
N VAL A 276 25.16 -8.90 -20.62
CA VAL A 276 26.04 -8.10 -21.47
C VAL A 276 27.42 -8.75 -21.47
N SER A 277 27.82 -9.30 -22.61
CA SER A 277 29.18 -9.80 -22.82
C SER A 277 30.16 -8.62 -22.81
N SER A 278 31.20 -8.70 -21.99
CA SER A 278 32.32 -7.74 -21.99
C SER A 278 33.20 -7.88 -23.24
#